data_AF-A0A6N8V4L7-F1
#
_entry.id   AF-A0A6N8V4L7-F1
#
_cell.length_a   1.000
_cell.length_b   1.000
_cell.length_c   1.000
_cell.angle_alpha   90.00
_cell.angle_beta   90.00
_cell.angle_gamma   90.00
#
_symmetry.space_group_name_H-M   'P 1'
#
loop_
_entity.id
_entity.type
_entity.pdbx_description
1 polymer ?
#
loop_
_entity_poly.entity_id
_entity_poly.type
_entity_poly.pdbx_seq_one_letter_code
_entity_poly.pdbx_strand_id
1 'polypeptide(L)'
;MARQYRLDGWALRSRHPHEARLHPRHAGGSPRRRPGQRPADRRSGLRPALAAACARGTRRRPAATRHLERRRRLRFGRRRAGCHVQAQLRALRWPGVRGSEGGRSRVGQRVTPALLRSSGNRSATKRGGRRRCHLGVLAATAALAACEQVEVLEDSFRDLTPYEAYQASLAAAGLGETALVRDWKAAGQSALKQPVTVTPPFEEEGYITPEEPSAVAYRIHIPRGRKLTFAVSLDSDEDTRLFIDLFRLPASGDNPPRPVFSSDSLSRTFSHEDPWRGGDYVLRVQPELLRGGSFRVALGEDNVFAFPVEGHSAPSILSFFGAPRDGGRRRHHGVDIFARRGTPVLAVAAGRADRVRNTRIGGKVVWLRDRQRGASIYYAHLDSQHVSDGDLVEPGDTIGFVGNTGNARTTPPHLHFGIYRRGEGPLDPFPFLTAPRTQFAEQTADAALLGARVQPRNEGIRLRAGPGTREDILGELDPDAPLRVVGAAGEWYRVRLPGGVDGYVAARLTEPLQARTQEQADPQQDRQDQDQEE
;
A
#
# COMPACT_ATOMS: atom_id res chain seq x y z
N MET A 1 0.88 21.59 -44.39
CA MET A 1 0.48 22.92 -43.85
C MET A 1 0.32 22.80 -42.35
N ALA A 2 0.94 23.70 -41.58
CA ALA A 2 0.72 23.81 -40.13
C ALA A 2 0.10 25.18 -39.81
N ARG A 3 -0.52 25.33 -38.63
CA ARG A 3 -0.86 26.64 -38.06
C ARG A 3 -0.40 26.70 -36.61
N GLN A 4 0.46 27.68 -36.33
CA GLN A 4 0.92 28.04 -34.99
C GLN A 4 -0.13 28.95 -34.32
N TYR A 5 -0.02 29.12 -33.00
CA TYR A 5 -0.57 30.29 -32.29
C TYR A 5 0.46 30.89 -31.33
N ARG A 6 0.24 32.17 -30.97
CA ARG A 6 1.16 33.03 -30.21
C ARG A 6 0.38 34.07 -29.36
N LEU A 7 1.01 34.73 -28.37
CA LEU A 7 2.37 34.47 -27.85
C LEU A 7 2.30 33.75 -26.48
N ASP A 8 2.41 34.31 -25.27
CA ASP A 8 2.83 35.62 -24.73
C ASP A 8 3.46 35.36 -23.35
N GLY A 9 4.47 36.16 -22.94
CA GLY A 9 5.16 35.99 -21.66
C GLY A 9 5.39 37.32 -20.95
N TRP A 10 5.34 37.32 -19.61
CA TRP A 10 5.53 38.52 -18.79
C TRP A 10 6.70 38.33 -17.81
N ALA A 11 7.68 39.24 -17.89
CA ALA A 11 8.83 39.28 -16.99
C ALA A 11 8.74 40.53 -16.08
N LEU A 12 8.98 40.35 -14.79
CA LEU A 12 9.01 41.44 -13.80
C LEU A 12 10.45 41.73 -13.37
N ARG A 13 10.85 43.01 -13.46
CA ARG A 13 12.23 43.46 -13.20
C ARG A 13 12.41 43.87 -11.74
N SER A 14 13.60 43.61 -11.21
CA SER A 14 14.08 44.11 -9.93
C SER A 14 14.32 45.63 -9.95
N ARG A 15 14.26 46.26 -8.76
CA ARG A 15 14.82 47.58 -8.47
C ARG A 15 15.41 47.58 -7.06
N HIS A 16 16.62 48.10 -6.90
CA HIS A 16 17.20 48.46 -5.60
C HIS A 16 16.57 49.76 -5.05
N PRO A 17 16.82 50.08 -3.77
CA PRO A 17 17.62 51.27 -3.51
C PRO A 17 18.77 51.09 -2.50
N HIS A 18 19.57 52.15 -2.43
CA HIS A 18 20.87 52.39 -1.78
C HIS A 18 21.15 51.92 -0.34
N GLU A 19 22.46 51.94 -0.04
CA GLU A 19 23.10 51.70 1.26
C GLU A 19 22.83 52.79 2.31
N ALA A 20 22.96 52.41 3.59
CA ALA A 20 23.55 53.24 4.63
C ALA A 20 24.27 52.36 5.66
N ARG A 21 25.56 52.62 5.94
CA ARG A 21 26.31 51.99 7.05
C ARG A 21 26.44 52.96 8.23
N LEU A 22 26.38 52.45 9.45
CA LEU A 22 27.22 52.86 10.59
C LEU A 22 27.10 51.87 11.77
N HIS A 23 27.97 51.98 12.77
CA HIS A 23 28.35 50.90 13.70
C HIS A 23 27.67 50.95 15.11
N PRO A 24 27.83 49.91 15.98
CA PRO A 24 26.80 49.52 16.96
C PRO A 24 27.08 49.96 18.42
N ARG A 25 26.11 49.69 19.32
CA ARG A 25 26.34 49.63 20.79
C ARG A 25 25.61 48.46 21.48
N HIS A 26 26.21 48.05 22.60
CA HIS A 26 26.06 46.83 23.40
C HIS A 26 24.71 46.57 24.12
N ALA A 27 24.45 45.25 24.27
CA ALA A 27 24.04 44.52 25.49
C ALA A 27 22.71 44.80 26.24
N GLY A 28 22.13 43.74 26.83
CA GLY A 28 21.20 43.85 27.96
C GLY A 28 20.18 42.72 28.15
N GLY A 29 20.44 41.82 29.11
CA GLY A 29 19.42 41.32 30.07
C GLY A 29 18.22 40.45 29.62
N SER A 30 18.27 39.16 29.99
CA SER A 30 17.08 38.38 30.42
C SER A 30 16.63 38.82 31.84
N PRO A 31 15.54 38.31 32.49
CA PRO A 31 14.69 37.15 32.16
C PRO A 31 13.14 37.33 32.38
N ARG A 32 12.43 36.20 32.24
CA ARG A 32 11.00 35.93 32.57
C ARG A 32 10.62 36.21 34.05
N ARG A 33 9.36 36.60 34.33
CA ARG A 33 8.34 35.75 35.02
C ARG A 33 6.95 36.41 35.23
N ARG A 34 5.96 35.55 35.55
CA ARG A 34 4.55 35.77 35.99
C ARG A 34 4.49 36.26 37.46
N PRO A 35 3.37 36.82 38.01
CA PRO A 35 1.97 36.32 37.93
C PRO A 35 0.88 37.41 37.76
N GLY A 36 -0.38 37.07 38.07
CA GLY A 36 -1.54 38.00 38.01
C GLY A 36 -2.68 37.54 38.93
N GLN A 37 -3.79 38.29 38.96
CA GLN A 37 -5.03 37.99 39.72
C GLN A 37 -6.26 38.66 39.07
N ARG A 38 -7.48 38.23 39.48
CA ARG A 38 -8.75 38.95 39.29
C ARG A 38 -9.16 39.59 40.63
N PRO A 39 -10.03 40.61 40.63
CA PRO A 39 -11.42 40.34 41.04
C PRO A 39 -12.50 40.99 40.12
N ALA A 40 -13.76 40.95 40.56
CA ALA A 40 -14.95 41.55 39.91
C ALA A 40 -15.04 43.08 40.21
N ASP A 41 -16.01 43.89 39.77
CA ASP A 41 -17.47 43.70 39.72
C ASP A 41 -18.18 44.89 38.99
N ARG A 42 -19.52 44.86 38.94
CA ARG A 42 -20.52 45.94 38.77
C ARG A 42 -21.33 45.97 37.46
N ARG A 43 -22.49 46.64 37.56
CA ARG A 43 -23.69 46.55 36.72
C ARG A 43 -24.04 47.90 36.04
N SER A 44 -25.15 47.88 35.29
CA SER A 44 -25.89 49.00 34.67
C SER A 44 -25.39 49.47 33.29
N GLY A 45 -26.29 49.83 32.34
CA GLY A 45 -27.74 49.63 32.36
C GLY A 45 -28.52 50.20 31.15
N LEU A 46 -29.82 49.84 31.11
CA LEU A 46 -30.94 50.51 30.40
C LEU A 46 -31.02 50.54 28.86
N ARG A 47 -32.26 50.39 28.36
CA ARG A 47 -32.80 50.70 27.02
C ARG A 47 -33.76 51.91 27.12
N PRO A 48 -34.11 52.61 26.02
CA PRO A 48 -35.31 52.32 25.18
C PRO A 48 -34.94 52.12 23.67
N ALA A 49 -35.75 51.76 22.65
CA ALA A 49 -37.18 51.85 22.27
C ALA A 49 -37.63 53.25 21.71
N LEU A 50 -38.48 53.44 20.68
CA LEU A 50 -39.27 52.60 19.73
C LEU A 50 -38.88 52.98 18.26
N ALA A 51 -39.18 52.30 17.13
CA ALA A 51 -40.07 51.21 16.68
C ALA A 51 -41.36 51.61 15.88
N ALA A 52 -41.27 51.68 14.53
CA ALA A 52 -42.36 51.89 13.54
C ALA A 52 -41.92 51.43 12.12
N ALA A 53 -42.73 51.35 11.05
CA ALA A 53 -44.07 50.77 10.82
C ALA A 53 -44.39 50.82 9.29
N CYS A 54 -45.15 49.84 8.76
CA CYS A 54 -45.40 49.58 7.33
C CYS A 54 -45.98 50.73 6.45
N ALA A 55 -45.66 50.73 5.15
CA ALA A 55 -46.63 51.01 4.06
C ALA A 55 -46.18 50.46 2.67
N ARG A 56 -47.12 50.36 1.72
CA ARG A 56 -47.01 49.63 0.43
C ARG A 56 -46.67 50.55 -0.76
N GLY A 57 -46.01 50.02 -1.80
CA GLY A 57 -45.86 50.61 -3.15
C GLY A 57 -46.03 49.54 -4.24
N THR A 58 -46.46 49.89 -5.46
CA THR A 58 -46.89 48.92 -6.50
C THR A 58 -46.34 49.21 -7.91
N ARG A 59 -46.54 48.25 -8.84
CA ARG A 59 -46.18 48.23 -10.29
C ARG A 59 -44.73 47.72 -10.54
N ARG A 60 -44.40 47.03 -11.66
CA ARG A 60 -45.12 46.68 -12.91
C ARG A 60 -44.56 45.35 -13.52
N ARG A 61 -45.28 44.68 -14.43
CA ARG A 61 -44.77 43.57 -15.31
C ARG A 61 -44.20 44.16 -16.63
N PRO A 62 -43.28 43.48 -17.35
CA PRO A 62 -43.58 42.44 -18.37
C PRO A 62 -43.16 41.01 -17.90
N ALA A 63 -43.47 39.84 -18.49
CA ALA A 63 -43.79 39.35 -19.85
C ALA A 63 -42.57 39.28 -20.83
N ALA A 64 -42.32 38.20 -21.58
CA ALA A 64 -42.80 36.81 -21.52
C ALA A 64 -41.93 35.91 -22.44
N THR A 65 -41.76 34.62 -22.11
CA THR A 65 -41.44 33.55 -23.09
C THR A 65 -41.87 32.18 -22.58
N ARG A 66 -42.42 31.35 -23.48
CA ARG A 66 -42.57 29.89 -23.31
C ARG A 66 -41.86 29.25 -24.49
N HIS A 67 -40.81 28.46 -24.25
CA HIS A 67 -40.31 27.54 -25.26
C HIS A 67 -40.97 26.17 -25.10
N LEU A 68 -41.29 25.55 -26.25
CA LEU A 68 -42.05 24.33 -26.37
C LEU A 68 -41.26 23.38 -27.26
N GLU A 69 -40.61 22.36 -26.70
CA GLU A 69 -39.81 21.44 -27.50
C GLU A 69 -40.15 19.96 -27.35
N ARG A 70 -40.18 19.33 -28.52
CA ARG A 70 -40.85 18.07 -28.86
C ARG A 70 -40.21 16.86 -28.18
N ARG A 71 -41.05 16.01 -27.58
CA ARG A 71 -40.69 14.60 -27.30
C ARG A 71 -40.33 13.89 -28.63
N ARG A 72 -39.10 13.39 -28.78
CA ARG A 72 -38.81 12.31 -29.76
C ARG A 72 -38.87 10.96 -29.06
N ARG A 73 -39.79 10.09 -29.50
CA ARG A 73 -39.72 8.65 -29.18
C ARG A 73 -38.81 8.00 -30.23
N LEU A 74 -37.83 7.21 -29.80
CA LEU A 74 -37.15 6.24 -30.66
C LEU A 74 -37.49 4.83 -30.19
N ARG A 75 -37.94 3.98 -31.12
CA ARG A 75 -38.18 2.55 -30.91
C ARG A 75 -37.18 1.75 -31.75
N PHE A 76 -36.11 1.31 -31.12
CA PHE A 76 -35.28 0.18 -31.54
C PHE A 76 -34.83 -0.55 -30.26
N GLY A 77 -34.68 -1.87 -30.23
CA GLY A 77 -35.03 -2.87 -31.24
C GLY A 77 -34.51 -4.22 -30.77
N ARG A 78 -35.36 -5.05 -30.13
CA ARG A 78 -34.92 -6.35 -29.56
C ARG A 78 -34.40 -7.27 -30.67
N ARG A 79 -33.10 -7.53 -30.69
CA ARG A 79 -32.52 -8.74 -31.29
C ARG A 79 -31.89 -9.59 -30.19
N ARG A 80 -32.36 -10.83 -30.06
CA ARG A 80 -31.62 -11.89 -29.37
C ARG A 80 -30.55 -12.38 -30.34
N ALA A 81 -29.31 -12.47 -29.87
CA ALA A 81 -28.29 -13.32 -30.48
C ALA A 81 -27.79 -14.25 -29.37
N GLY A 82 -28.03 -15.55 -29.52
CA GLY A 82 -27.45 -16.56 -28.66
C GLY A 82 -26.36 -17.27 -29.45
N CYS A 83 -25.13 -17.26 -28.92
CA CYS A 83 -24.04 -18.07 -29.47
C CYS A 83 -23.77 -19.23 -28.52
N HIS A 84 -24.18 -20.44 -28.91
CA HIS A 84 -23.48 -21.63 -28.44
C HIS A 84 -22.08 -21.64 -29.08
N VAL A 85 -21.05 -21.90 -28.28
CA VAL A 85 -19.75 -22.37 -28.77
C VAL A 85 -19.49 -23.69 -28.05
N GLN A 86 -19.50 -24.79 -28.81
CA GLN A 86 -19.06 -26.09 -28.31
C GLN A 86 -17.53 -26.18 -28.34
N ALA A 87 -16.96 -26.97 -27.43
CA ALA A 87 -15.53 -27.19 -27.39
C ALA A 87 -15.04 -28.04 -28.58
N GLN A 88 -13.83 -27.74 -29.06
CA GLN A 88 -13.01 -28.69 -29.81
C GLN A 88 -11.58 -28.68 -29.25
N LEU A 89 -11.26 -29.69 -28.45
CA LEU A 89 -9.87 -30.00 -28.08
C LEU A 89 -9.20 -30.70 -29.28
N ARG A 90 -8.14 -30.09 -29.83
CA ARG A 90 -7.26 -30.77 -30.79
C ARG A 90 -6.10 -31.44 -30.05
N ALA A 91 -6.11 -32.77 -30.02
CA ALA A 91 -4.94 -33.53 -29.58
C ALA A 91 -3.88 -33.57 -30.69
N LEU A 92 -2.65 -33.14 -30.37
CA LEU A 92 -1.48 -33.36 -31.22
C LEU A 92 -0.86 -34.73 -30.86
N ARG A 93 -0.55 -35.53 -31.88
CA ARG A 93 0.22 -36.78 -31.74
C ARG A 93 1.62 -36.57 -32.31
N TRP A 94 2.63 -37.10 -31.63
CA TRP A 94 3.99 -37.26 -32.16
C TRP A 94 4.24 -38.75 -32.49
N PRO A 95 4.93 -39.11 -33.59
CA PRO A 95 5.08 -40.49 -34.01
C PRO A 95 6.21 -41.26 -33.30
N GLY A 96 5.83 -42.40 -32.71
CA GLY A 96 6.47 -43.72 -32.82
C GLY A 96 8.01 -43.89 -32.82
N VAL A 97 8.50 -44.56 -31.78
CA VAL A 97 9.69 -45.43 -31.81
C VAL A 97 9.25 -46.85 -31.42
N ARG A 98 9.90 -47.89 -31.94
CA ARG A 98 9.56 -49.31 -31.68
C ARG A 98 10.42 -49.87 -30.54
N GLY A 99 9.83 -50.71 -29.70
CA GLY A 99 10.50 -51.51 -28.67
C GLY A 99 9.76 -52.85 -28.47
N SER A 100 10.48 -53.91 -28.09
CA SER A 100 10.02 -55.30 -28.19
C SER A 100 9.43 -55.87 -26.90
N GLU A 101 8.46 -56.77 -27.07
CA GLU A 101 8.16 -58.01 -26.33
C GLU A 101 8.27 -58.08 -24.79
N GLY A 102 7.25 -58.67 -24.14
CA GLY A 102 7.32 -59.06 -22.72
C GLY A 102 5.96 -59.14 -22.03
N GLY A 103 5.15 -60.16 -22.33
CA GLY A 103 3.82 -60.32 -21.72
C GLY A 103 3.74 -61.40 -20.65
N ARG A 104 2.89 -61.20 -19.61
CA ARG A 104 2.23 -62.31 -18.89
C ARG A 104 1.00 -61.89 -18.07
N SER A 105 -0.04 -62.73 -18.22
CA SER A 105 -1.23 -63.03 -17.39
C SER A 105 -1.90 -62.04 -16.42
N ARG A 106 -3.22 -62.18 -16.42
CA ARG A 106 -4.19 -61.74 -15.40
C ARG A 106 -3.93 -62.41 -14.03
N VAL A 107 -4.43 -61.79 -12.96
CA VAL A 107 -5.51 -62.34 -12.12
C VAL A 107 -6.12 -61.17 -11.32
N GLY A 108 -7.39 -61.27 -10.94
CA GLY A 108 -8.03 -60.33 -10.01
C GLY A 108 -9.16 -61.01 -9.25
N GLN A 109 -9.44 -60.56 -8.03
CA GLN A 109 -10.60 -60.98 -7.22
C GLN A 109 -11.08 -59.82 -6.35
N ARG A 110 -12.40 -59.74 -6.14
CA ARG A 110 -13.03 -58.92 -5.08
C ARG A 110 -13.36 -59.82 -3.91
N VAL A 111 -13.25 -59.33 -2.68
CA VAL A 111 -13.92 -59.91 -1.52
C VAL A 111 -14.49 -58.78 -0.64
N THR A 112 -15.75 -58.92 -0.24
CA THR A 112 -16.41 -58.09 0.79
C THR A 112 -17.26 -58.99 1.68
N PRO A 113 -17.06 -58.95 3.00
CA PRO A 113 -18.16 -59.00 3.96
C PRO A 113 -17.93 -58.00 5.11
N ALA A 114 -18.80 -57.81 6.11
CA ALA A 114 -20.26 -57.83 6.22
C ALA A 114 -20.59 -57.32 7.63
N LEU A 115 -21.82 -56.86 7.90
CA LEU A 115 -22.25 -56.40 9.23
C LEU A 115 -23.07 -57.47 9.96
N LEU A 116 -22.91 -57.58 11.29
CA LEU A 116 -23.84 -58.30 12.17
C LEU A 116 -23.82 -57.70 13.60
N ARG A 117 -24.93 -57.84 14.33
CA ARG A 117 -25.21 -57.24 15.65
C ARG A 117 -25.69 -58.27 16.66
N SER A 118 -25.25 -58.13 17.91
CA SER A 118 -25.89 -58.61 19.15
C SER A 118 -25.29 -57.80 20.32
N SER A 119 -26.01 -56.99 21.12
CA SER A 119 -27.09 -57.26 22.11
C SER A 119 -26.59 -57.89 23.44
N GLY A 120 -26.56 -57.12 24.55
CA GLY A 120 -26.09 -57.61 25.86
C GLY A 120 -26.20 -56.62 27.05
N ASN A 121 -27.29 -56.73 27.79
CA ASN A 121 -27.73 -56.06 29.04
C ASN A 121 -26.70 -55.67 30.16
N ARG A 122 -26.90 -54.48 30.76
CA ARG A 122 -26.88 -54.09 32.22
C ARG A 122 -25.62 -54.03 33.14
N SER A 123 -25.71 -53.01 34.03
CA SER A 123 -25.24 -52.89 35.44
C SER A 123 -23.75 -52.87 35.83
N ALA A 124 -23.20 -51.64 35.87
CA ALA A 124 -22.47 -51.01 36.99
C ALA A 124 -21.54 -51.80 37.95
N THR A 125 -20.28 -51.34 38.05
CA THR A 125 -19.54 -51.21 39.32
C THR A 125 -18.39 -50.20 39.20
N LYS A 126 -17.87 -49.68 40.33
CA LYS A 126 -16.75 -48.73 40.37
C LYS A 126 -15.39 -49.44 40.29
N ARG A 127 -14.47 -48.95 39.45
CA ARG A 127 -13.03 -48.74 39.77
C ARG A 127 -12.36 -47.87 38.69
N GLY A 128 -11.18 -47.33 39.00
CA GLY A 128 -10.59 -46.20 38.26
C GLY A 128 -9.80 -46.56 36.99
N GLY A 129 -9.49 -45.55 36.17
CA GLY A 129 -8.64 -45.71 34.99
C GLY A 129 -8.23 -44.37 34.35
N ARG A 130 -6.94 -44.02 34.42
CA ARG A 130 -6.33 -42.90 33.69
C ARG A 130 -6.30 -43.19 32.17
N ARG A 131 -7.40 -42.99 31.44
CA ARG A 131 -7.48 -43.20 29.98
C ARG A 131 -8.31 -42.15 29.23
N ARG A 132 -8.10 -40.85 29.50
CA ARG A 132 -8.71 -39.75 28.72
C ARG A 132 -7.74 -38.75 28.08
N CYS A 133 -6.48 -38.67 28.49
CA CYS A 133 -5.53 -37.71 27.92
C CYS A 133 -5.00 -38.12 26.53
N HIS A 134 -4.79 -39.41 26.26
CA HIS A 134 -4.11 -39.85 25.03
C HIS A 134 -4.94 -39.72 23.75
N LEU A 135 -6.28 -39.84 23.81
CA LEU A 135 -7.13 -39.62 22.63
C LEU A 135 -7.17 -38.14 22.21
N GLY A 136 -7.16 -37.21 23.18
CA GLY A 136 -7.14 -35.78 22.89
C GLY A 136 -5.83 -35.33 22.24
N VAL A 137 -4.69 -35.86 22.72
CA VAL A 137 -3.37 -35.57 22.14
C VAL A 137 -3.26 -36.13 20.72
N LEU A 138 -3.66 -37.39 20.48
CA LEU A 138 -3.61 -38.00 19.14
C LEU A 138 -4.53 -37.29 18.13
N ALA A 139 -5.70 -36.80 18.55
CA ALA A 139 -6.57 -36.00 17.71
C ALA A 139 -5.97 -34.61 17.40
N ALA A 140 -5.29 -33.99 18.37
CA ALA A 140 -4.61 -32.71 18.18
C ALA A 140 -3.39 -32.82 17.25
N THR A 141 -2.54 -33.85 17.40
CA THR A 141 -1.40 -34.06 16.49
C THR A 141 -1.85 -34.43 15.08
N ALA A 142 -2.92 -35.22 14.94
CA ALA A 142 -3.50 -35.51 13.63
C ALA A 142 -4.09 -34.25 12.96
N ALA A 143 -4.71 -33.35 13.73
CA ALA A 143 -5.22 -32.08 13.19
C ALA A 143 -4.10 -31.12 12.76
N LEU A 144 -3.00 -31.04 13.52
CA LEU A 144 -1.83 -30.22 13.16
C LEU A 144 -1.13 -30.75 11.90
N ALA A 145 -0.84 -32.05 11.85
CA ALA A 145 -0.24 -32.68 10.67
C ALA A 145 -1.15 -32.61 9.43
N ALA A 146 -2.48 -32.60 9.60
CA ALA A 146 -3.41 -32.42 8.50
C ALA A 146 -3.40 -30.99 7.93
N CYS A 147 -3.16 -29.95 8.74
CA CYS A 147 -2.97 -28.59 8.22
C CYS A 147 -1.66 -28.49 7.42
N GLU A 148 -0.56 -29.00 7.98
CA GLU A 148 0.77 -29.02 7.34
C GLU A 148 0.74 -29.76 5.99
N GLN A 149 0.03 -30.89 5.91
CA GLN A 149 -0.16 -31.64 4.66
C GLN A 149 -1.05 -30.93 3.64
N VAL A 150 -2.00 -30.10 4.06
CA VAL A 150 -2.82 -29.29 3.14
C VAL A 150 -2.02 -28.12 2.56
N GLU A 151 -1.20 -27.44 3.37
CA GLU A 151 -0.35 -26.35 2.91
C GLU A 151 0.74 -26.84 1.93
N VAL A 152 1.36 -28.00 2.20
CA VAL A 152 2.30 -28.66 1.26
C VAL A 152 1.59 -29.08 -0.05
N LEU A 153 0.32 -29.48 -0.01
CA LEU A 153 -0.45 -29.79 -1.21
C LEU A 153 -0.82 -28.53 -2.01
N GLU A 154 -1.16 -27.41 -1.38
CA GLU A 154 -1.37 -26.15 -2.10
C GLU A 154 -0.08 -25.66 -2.79
N ASP A 155 1.07 -25.74 -2.12
CA ASP A 155 2.37 -25.38 -2.72
C ASP A 155 2.81 -26.34 -3.84
N SER A 156 2.26 -27.57 -3.88
CA SER A 156 2.49 -28.55 -4.96
C SER A 156 1.66 -28.29 -6.23
N PHE A 157 0.65 -27.40 -6.18
CA PHE A 157 -0.27 -27.13 -7.29
C PHE A 157 -0.24 -25.66 -7.78
N ARG A 158 0.66 -24.82 -7.25
CA ARG A 158 0.91 -23.49 -7.82
C ARG A 158 1.87 -23.56 -9.01
N ASP A 159 1.67 -22.69 -9.99
CA ASP A 159 2.69 -22.41 -11.01
C ASP A 159 3.95 -21.85 -10.33
N LEU A 160 5.13 -22.17 -10.88
CA LEU A 160 6.39 -21.58 -10.41
C LEU A 160 6.38 -20.07 -10.64
N THR A 161 6.84 -19.31 -9.66
CA THR A 161 7.14 -17.88 -9.86
C THR A 161 8.24 -17.72 -10.92
N PRO A 162 8.33 -16.58 -11.64
CA PRO A 162 9.41 -16.37 -12.62
C PRO A 162 10.82 -16.56 -12.03
N TYR A 163 11.00 -16.22 -10.75
CA TYR A 163 12.22 -16.47 -9.98
C TYR A 163 12.53 -17.97 -9.80
N GLU A 164 11.53 -18.78 -9.42
CA GLU A 164 11.68 -20.24 -9.28
C GLU A 164 11.83 -20.94 -10.65
N ALA A 165 11.12 -20.47 -11.68
CA ALA A 165 11.26 -20.97 -13.05
C ALA A 165 12.67 -20.69 -13.59
N TYR A 166 13.24 -19.51 -13.29
CA TYR A 166 14.63 -19.20 -13.61
C TYR A 166 15.61 -20.10 -12.86
N GLN A 167 15.41 -20.35 -11.55
CA GLN A 167 16.22 -21.34 -10.81
C GLN A 167 16.15 -22.74 -11.41
N ALA A 168 14.95 -23.20 -11.80
CA ALA A 168 14.76 -24.48 -12.48
C ALA A 168 15.50 -24.53 -13.82
N SER A 169 15.51 -23.43 -14.59
CA SER A 169 16.27 -23.34 -15.85
C SER A 169 17.79 -23.42 -15.64
N LEU A 170 18.32 -22.76 -14.60
CA LEU A 170 19.74 -22.84 -14.22
C LEU A 170 20.11 -24.26 -13.76
N ALA A 171 19.24 -24.93 -13.02
CA ALA A 171 19.44 -26.33 -12.61
C ALA A 171 19.42 -27.28 -13.82
N ALA A 172 18.47 -27.10 -14.75
CA ALA A 172 18.38 -27.89 -15.98
C ALA A 172 19.58 -27.67 -16.93
N ALA A 173 20.20 -26.48 -16.90
CA ALA A 173 21.43 -26.17 -17.61
C ALA A 173 22.70 -26.72 -16.91
N GLY A 174 22.58 -27.44 -15.79
CA GLY A 174 23.70 -27.96 -15.01
C GLY A 174 24.41 -26.92 -14.14
N LEU A 175 23.94 -25.66 -14.12
CA LEU A 175 24.54 -24.55 -13.38
C LEU A 175 24.07 -24.45 -11.92
N GLY A 176 23.01 -25.20 -11.55
CA GLY A 176 22.28 -25.08 -10.27
C GLY A 176 23.15 -25.11 -9.00
N GLU A 177 24.28 -25.82 -9.05
CA GLU A 177 25.26 -26.00 -7.96
C GLU A 177 26.63 -25.35 -8.24
N THR A 178 26.68 -24.36 -9.12
CA THR A 178 27.83 -23.45 -9.24
C THR A 178 27.89 -22.50 -8.03
N ALA A 179 29.06 -21.91 -7.76
CA ALA A 179 29.20 -20.86 -6.74
C ALA A 179 28.25 -19.69 -7.06
N LEU A 180 28.36 -19.15 -8.28
CA LEU A 180 27.54 -18.04 -8.79
C LEU A 180 26.02 -18.23 -8.56
N VAL A 181 25.47 -19.42 -8.81
CA VAL A 181 24.04 -19.69 -8.55
C VAL A 181 23.73 -19.80 -7.05
N ARG A 182 24.63 -20.37 -6.23
CA ARG A 182 24.47 -20.33 -4.76
C ARG A 182 24.52 -18.91 -4.22
N ASP A 183 25.43 -18.07 -4.71
CA ASP A 183 25.62 -16.70 -4.24
C ASP A 183 24.41 -15.83 -4.61
N TRP A 184 23.86 -15.99 -5.81
CA TRP A 184 22.60 -15.36 -6.23
C TRP A 184 21.38 -15.84 -5.43
N LYS A 185 21.27 -17.16 -5.14
CA LYS A 185 20.25 -17.69 -4.23
C LYS A 185 20.41 -17.08 -2.82
N ALA A 186 21.65 -16.94 -2.33
CA ALA A 186 21.97 -16.39 -1.02
C ALA A 186 21.67 -14.89 -0.92
N ALA A 187 22.01 -14.09 -1.94
CA ALA A 187 21.66 -12.68 -2.02
C ALA A 187 20.14 -12.47 -1.96
N GLY A 188 19.40 -13.25 -2.76
CA GLY A 188 17.93 -13.24 -2.78
C GLY A 188 17.29 -13.64 -1.46
N GLN A 189 17.93 -14.50 -0.66
CA GLN A 189 17.50 -14.84 0.70
C GLN A 189 17.94 -13.79 1.74
N SER A 190 19.11 -13.17 1.57
CA SER A 190 19.66 -12.17 2.49
C SER A 190 18.79 -10.91 2.48
N ALA A 191 18.41 -10.43 1.30
CA ALA A 191 17.50 -9.30 1.14
C ALA A 191 16.14 -9.54 1.84
N LEU A 192 15.60 -10.76 1.79
CA LEU A 192 14.35 -11.11 2.50
C LEU A 192 14.51 -11.20 4.02
N LYS A 193 15.73 -11.47 4.52
CA LYS A 193 16.04 -11.49 5.97
C LYS A 193 16.35 -10.10 6.52
N GLN A 194 16.90 -9.20 5.70
CA GLN A 194 17.30 -7.85 6.06
C GLN A 194 16.70 -6.79 5.10
N PRO A 195 15.36 -6.71 4.98
CA PRO A 195 14.72 -5.76 4.07
C PRO A 195 14.78 -4.33 4.62
N VAL A 196 15.04 -3.38 3.74
CA VAL A 196 15.05 -1.94 4.03
C VAL A 196 13.63 -1.50 4.39
N THR A 197 13.41 -0.96 5.59
CA THR A 197 12.07 -0.54 6.02
C THR A 197 11.74 0.84 5.50
N VAL A 198 10.61 1.00 4.80
CA VAL A 198 10.21 2.22 4.10
C VAL A 198 8.74 2.57 4.33
N THR A 199 8.41 3.87 4.31
CA THR A 199 7.04 4.38 4.49
C THR A 199 6.54 5.02 3.18
N PRO A 200 5.44 4.53 2.57
CA PRO A 200 4.88 5.14 1.38
C PRO A 200 4.36 6.58 1.61
N PRO A 201 4.41 7.47 0.60
CA PRO A 201 4.98 7.27 -0.72
C PRO A 201 6.51 7.33 -0.68
N PHE A 202 7.16 6.31 -1.27
CA PHE A 202 8.61 6.15 -1.33
C PHE A 202 9.03 5.91 -2.77
N GLU A 203 10.05 6.60 -3.24
CA GLU A 203 10.70 6.35 -4.53
C GLU A 203 12.21 6.24 -4.30
N GLU A 204 12.85 5.25 -4.91
CA GLU A 204 14.31 5.10 -4.97
C GLU A 204 14.72 4.72 -6.38
N GLU A 205 15.77 5.38 -6.90
CA GLU A 205 16.55 4.88 -8.02
C GLU A 205 17.74 4.11 -7.46
N GLY A 206 17.80 2.80 -7.70
CA GLY A 206 18.88 1.91 -7.29
C GLY A 206 19.76 1.49 -8.46
N TYR A 207 20.92 0.92 -8.15
CA TYR A 207 21.81 0.36 -9.16
C TYR A 207 22.27 -1.04 -8.77
N ILE A 208 22.36 -1.91 -9.77
CA ILE A 208 22.79 -3.30 -9.63
C ILE A 208 24.05 -3.52 -10.48
N THR A 209 25.15 -3.84 -9.80
CA THR A 209 26.43 -4.24 -10.40
C THR A 209 26.29 -5.64 -11.03
N PRO A 210 26.47 -5.81 -12.36
CA PRO A 210 26.29 -7.12 -13.02
C PRO A 210 27.19 -8.23 -12.48
N GLU A 211 28.40 -7.89 -12.03
CA GLU A 211 29.42 -8.82 -11.54
C GLU A 211 29.17 -9.31 -10.11
N GLU A 212 28.32 -8.62 -9.33
CA GLU A 212 28.04 -8.91 -7.92
C GLU A 212 26.59 -9.44 -7.76
N PRO A 213 26.37 -10.77 -7.61
CA PRO A 213 25.04 -11.32 -7.39
C PRO A 213 24.34 -10.66 -6.20
N SER A 214 23.28 -9.91 -6.49
CA SER A 214 22.68 -9.00 -5.53
C SER A 214 21.15 -8.98 -5.66
N ALA A 215 20.50 -8.53 -4.59
CA ALA A 215 19.07 -8.30 -4.52
C ALA A 215 18.82 -7.16 -3.52
N VAL A 216 17.75 -6.40 -3.73
CA VAL A 216 17.22 -5.46 -2.74
C VAL A 216 15.84 -5.94 -2.31
N ALA A 217 15.44 -5.62 -1.08
CA ALA A 217 14.06 -5.81 -0.66
C ALA A 217 13.61 -4.68 0.26
N TYR A 218 12.37 -4.24 0.09
CA TYR A 218 11.75 -3.14 0.82
C TYR A 218 10.63 -3.69 1.69
N ARG A 219 10.67 -3.45 3.00
CA ARG A 219 9.59 -3.76 3.94
C ARG A 219 8.64 -2.58 4.04
N ILE A 220 7.36 -2.83 3.79
CA ILE A 220 6.27 -1.84 3.82
C ILE A 220 5.20 -2.28 4.81
N HIS A 221 4.79 -1.40 5.72
CA HIS A 221 3.60 -1.60 6.56
C HIS A 221 2.36 -1.03 5.85
N ILE A 222 1.35 -1.87 5.59
CA ILE A 222 0.09 -1.44 4.96
C ILE A 222 -1.05 -1.53 5.99
N PRO A 223 -1.57 -0.40 6.49
CA PRO A 223 -2.66 -0.41 7.46
C PRO A 223 -4.00 -0.81 6.84
N ARG A 224 -4.99 -1.14 7.69
CA ARG A 224 -6.34 -1.54 7.24
C ARG A 224 -7.01 -0.44 6.42
N GLY A 225 -7.75 -0.85 5.38
CA GLY A 225 -8.39 0.05 4.43
C GLY A 225 -7.50 0.61 3.32
N ARG A 226 -6.21 0.27 3.29
CA ARG A 226 -5.28 0.61 2.21
C ARG A 226 -5.11 -0.53 1.21
N LYS A 227 -4.63 -0.15 0.02
CA LYS A 227 -3.91 -1.02 -0.91
C LYS A 227 -2.51 -0.46 -1.14
N LEU A 228 -1.52 -1.33 -1.25
CA LEU A 228 -0.20 -0.98 -1.78
C LEU A 228 -0.35 -0.77 -3.29
N THR A 229 0.22 0.30 -3.82
CA THR A 229 0.56 0.41 -5.24
C THR A 229 2.06 0.33 -5.38
N PHE A 230 2.55 -0.34 -6.43
CA PHE A 230 3.98 -0.42 -6.68
C PHE A 230 4.27 -0.43 -8.18
N ALA A 231 5.29 0.29 -8.59
CA ALA A 231 5.90 0.19 -9.91
C ALA A 231 7.38 -0.09 -9.74
N VAL A 232 7.91 -0.94 -10.62
CA VAL A 232 9.34 -1.15 -10.79
C VAL A 232 9.62 -0.98 -12.28
N SER A 233 10.75 -0.39 -12.63
CA SER A 233 11.27 -0.31 -13.99
C SER A 233 12.79 -0.48 -13.97
N LEU A 234 13.34 -1.08 -15.03
CA LEU A 234 14.77 -1.23 -15.25
C LEU A 234 15.20 -0.38 -16.45
N ASP A 235 16.38 0.22 -16.35
CA ASP A 235 17.14 0.86 -17.42
C ASP A 235 18.50 0.15 -17.51
N SER A 236 18.77 -0.48 -18.65
CA SER A 236 19.89 -1.40 -18.85
C SER A 236 20.24 -1.50 -20.33
N ASP A 237 21.53 -1.55 -20.65
CA ASP A 237 22.04 -1.68 -22.02
C ASP A 237 21.81 -3.09 -22.62
N GLU A 238 21.39 -4.07 -21.81
CA GLU A 238 21.14 -5.45 -22.20
C GLU A 238 19.72 -5.91 -21.84
N ASP A 239 19.16 -6.85 -22.63
CA ASP A 239 17.92 -7.58 -22.30
C ASP A 239 18.08 -8.32 -20.96
N THR A 240 17.70 -7.64 -19.88
CA THR A 240 17.87 -8.08 -18.49
C THR A 240 16.51 -8.36 -17.85
N ARG A 241 16.29 -9.58 -17.37
CA ARG A 241 15.10 -9.89 -16.56
C ARG A 241 15.30 -9.44 -15.12
N LEU A 242 14.26 -8.80 -14.59
CA LEU A 242 14.18 -8.33 -13.21
C LEU A 242 13.01 -9.03 -12.50
N PHE A 243 13.32 -9.92 -11.56
CA PHE A 243 12.35 -10.63 -10.74
C PHE A 243 11.83 -9.71 -9.63
N ILE A 244 10.50 -9.59 -9.57
CA ILE A 244 9.78 -8.69 -8.67
C ILE A 244 8.77 -9.54 -7.89
N ASP A 245 9.06 -9.77 -6.61
CA ASP A 245 8.27 -10.64 -5.74
C ASP A 245 7.76 -9.85 -4.53
N LEU A 246 6.44 -9.84 -4.33
CA LEU A 246 5.81 -9.32 -3.11
C LEU A 246 5.47 -10.49 -2.20
N PHE A 247 6.08 -10.51 -1.03
CA PHE A 247 5.76 -11.43 0.07
C PHE A 247 4.94 -10.70 1.13
N ARG A 248 4.04 -11.41 1.80
CA ARG A 248 3.47 -10.97 3.08
C ARG A 248 4.33 -11.53 4.21
N LEU A 249 4.71 -10.69 5.18
CA LEU A 249 5.30 -11.18 6.41
C LEU A 249 4.22 -11.74 7.35
N PRO A 250 4.49 -12.88 8.02
CA PRO A 250 3.64 -13.37 9.11
C PRO A 250 3.76 -12.49 10.36
N ALA A 251 2.77 -12.56 11.24
CA ALA A 251 2.75 -11.80 12.51
C ALA A 251 3.69 -12.39 13.59
N SER A 252 4.19 -13.60 13.39
CA SER A 252 5.21 -14.27 14.20
C SER A 252 6.43 -14.57 13.33
N GLY A 253 7.63 -14.25 13.83
CA GLY A 253 8.88 -14.32 13.04
C GLY A 253 9.34 -15.74 12.68
N ASP A 254 8.74 -16.76 13.28
CA ASP A 254 9.10 -18.18 13.08
C ASP A 254 8.60 -18.76 11.75
N ASN A 255 7.65 -18.08 11.09
CA ASN A 255 7.04 -18.51 9.84
C ASN A 255 7.73 -17.83 8.62
N PRO A 256 7.81 -18.50 7.46
CA PRO A 256 8.41 -17.91 6.26
C PRO A 256 7.55 -16.78 5.66
N PRO A 257 8.15 -15.80 4.96
CA PRO A 257 7.43 -14.84 4.13
C PRO A 257 6.61 -15.56 3.05
N ARG A 258 5.29 -15.31 3.00
CA ARG A 258 4.39 -16.02 2.07
C ARG A 258 4.21 -15.20 0.78
N PRO A 259 4.47 -15.74 -0.42
CA PRO A 259 4.28 -15.01 -1.67
C PRO A 259 2.82 -14.55 -1.85
N VAL A 260 2.63 -13.36 -2.43
CA VAL A 260 1.31 -12.79 -2.77
C VAL A 260 1.24 -12.15 -4.17
N PHE A 261 2.39 -11.88 -4.79
CA PHE A 261 2.53 -11.51 -6.20
C PHE A 261 3.96 -11.81 -6.64
N SER A 262 4.13 -12.27 -7.88
CA SER A 262 5.44 -12.45 -8.53
C SER A 262 5.33 -12.14 -10.01
N SER A 263 6.36 -11.50 -10.57
CA SER A 263 6.49 -11.22 -12.00
C SER A 263 7.95 -11.00 -12.37
N ASP A 264 8.29 -11.13 -13.65
CA ASP A 264 9.51 -10.60 -14.23
C ASP A 264 9.25 -9.34 -15.09
N SER A 265 10.29 -8.52 -15.27
CA SER A 265 10.49 -7.58 -16.39
C SER A 265 9.34 -6.56 -16.61
N LEU A 266 8.91 -5.91 -15.54
CA LEU A 266 7.76 -5.01 -15.56
C LEU A 266 8.11 -3.55 -15.93
N SER A 267 7.14 -2.91 -16.60
CA SER A 267 7.14 -1.49 -16.97
C SER A 267 5.76 -0.86 -16.70
N ARG A 268 5.07 -1.34 -15.65
CA ARG A 268 3.67 -1.00 -15.30
C ARG A 268 3.48 -0.92 -13.80
N THR A 269 2.47 -0.16 -13.37
CA THR A 269 2.05 -0.11 -11.96
C THR A 269 1.11 -1.26 -11.61
N PHE A 270 1.36 -1.89 -10.47
CA PHE A 270 0.58 -2.97 -9.87
C PHE A 270 -0.04 -2.52 -8.55
N SER A 271 -0.97 -3.31 -8.01
CA SER A 271 -1.54 -3.06 -6.69
C SER A 271 -1.89 -4.35 -5.96
N HIS A 272 -1.78 -4.34 -4.63
CA HIS A 272 -2.13 -5.45 -3.76
C HIS A 272 -2.96 -4.94 -2.58
N GLU A 273 -4.03 -5.66 -2.21
CA GLU A 273 -4.91 -5.29 -1.10
C GLU A 273 -5.24 -6.46 -0.17
N ASP A 274 -4.95 -6.28 1.13
CA ASP A 274 -5.64 -6.98 2.22
C ASP A 274 -6.32 -5.93 3.11
N PRO A 275 -7.48 -5.40 2.68
CA PRO A 275 -8.13 -4.26 3.33
C PRO A 275 -8.54 -4.55 4.78
N TRP A 276 -8.65 -5.83 5.15
CA TRP A 276 -9.27 -6.29 6.37
C TRP A 276 -8.27 -6.55 7.49
N ARG A 277 -7.12 -7.15 7.15
CA ARG A 277 -6.06 -7.41 8.13
C ARG A 277 -5.04 -6.28 8.14
N GLY A 278 -4.67 -5.75 6.97
CA GLY A 278 -3.43 -5.00 6.79
C GLY A 278 -2.20 -5.88 7.08
N GLY A 279 -1.09 -5.26 7.46
CA GLY A 279 0.12 -5.91 7.92
C GLY A 279 1.34 -5.58 7.05
N ASP A 280 2.43 -6.30 7.29
CA ASP A 280 3.71 -6.03 6.67
C ASP A 280 3.91 -6.87 5.40
N TYR A 281 4.53 -6.25 4.41
CA TYR A 281 4.89 -6.86 3.14
C TYR A 281 6.37 -6.60 2.86
N VAL A 282 6.99 -7.46 2.06
CA VAL A 282 8.35 -7.26 1.54
C VAL A 282 8.30 -7.38 0.02
N LEU A 283 8.64 -6.30 -0.68
CA LEU A 283 8.85 -6.31 -2.12
C LEU A 283 10.34 -6.56 -2.39
N ARG A 284 10.69 -7.71 -2.94
CA ARG A 284 12.04 -8.02 -3.43
C ARG A 284 12.16 -7.63 -4.90
N VAL A 285 13.32 -7.08 -5.25
CA VAL A 285 13.76 -6.80 -6.62
C VAL A 285 15.15 -7.43 -6.81
N GLN A 286 15.28 -8.32 -7.79
CA GLN A 286 16.50 -9.11 -8.03
C GLN A 286 16.65 -9.38 -9.54
N PRO A 287 17.81 -9.11 -10.18
CA PRO A 287 18.01 -9.41 -11.59
C PRO A 287 18.26 -10.91 -11.82
N GLU A 288 18.36 -11.32 -13.08
CA GLU A 288 19.04 -12.56 -13.43
C GLU A 288 20.57 -12.48 -13.28
N LEU A 289 21.27 -13.59 -13.45
CA LEU A 289 22.73 -13.66 -13.26
C LEU A 289 23.52 -12.91 -14.33
N LEU A 290 24.61 -12.26 -13.92
CA LEU A 290 25.53 -11.52 -14.79
C LEU A 290 24.84 -10.39 -15.57
N ARG A 291 23.84 -9.77 -14.93
CA ARG A 291 23.02 -8.68 -15.46
C ARG A 291 22.73 -7.65 -14.38
N GLY A 292 22.51 -6.40 -14.80
CA GLY A 292 22.37 -5.26 -13.90
C GLY A 292 21.94 -4.01 -14.63
N GLY A 293 22.28 -2.84 -14.07
CA GLY A 293 21.84 -1.53 -14.55
C GLY A 293 21.13 -0.73 -13.46
N SER A 294 20.53 0.39 -13.86
CA SER A 294 19.77 1.28 -12.96
C SER A 294 18.31 0.83 -12.91
N PHE A 295 17.71 0.76 -11.73
CA PHE A 295 16.29 0.46 -11.58
C PHE A 295 15.60 1.54 -10.76
N ARG A 296 14.31 1.77 -11.00
CA ARG A 296 13.47 2.62 -10.15
C ARG A 296 12.41 1.79 -9.47
N VAL A 297 12.23 2.01 -8.16
CA VAL A 297 11.14 1.45 -7.35
C VAL A 297 10.30 2.60 -6.83
N ALA A 298 9.01 2.61 -7.16
CA ALA A 298 8.03 3.58 -6.65
C ALA A 298 6.93 2.83 -5.89
N LEU A 299 6.77 3.13 -4.59
CA LEU A 299 5.86 2.48 -3.65
C LEU A 299 4.86 3.51 -3.11
N GLY A 300 3.58 3.33 -3.42
CA GLY A 300 2.50 4.21 -3.01
C GLY A 300 1.45 3.52 -2.14
N GLU A 301 0.60 4.32 -1.51
CA GLU A 301 -0.64 3.88 -0.89
C GLU A 301 -1.83 4.58 -1.55
N ASP A 302 -2.94 3.86 -1.69
CA ASP A 302 -4.25 4.43 -2.01
C ASP A 302 -5.34 3.69 -1.20
N ASN A 303 -6.54 4.26 -1.11
CA ASN A 303 -7.66 3.66 -0.41
C ASN A 303 -8.30 2.53 -1.23
N VAL A 304 -8.88 1.58 -0.50
CA VAL A 304 -9.76 0.56 -1.10
C VAL A 304 -11.18 1.08 -1.34
N PHE A 305 -11.58 2.13 -0.62
CA PHE A 305 -12.90 2.76 -0.69
C PHE A 305 -12.79 4.26 -0.98
N ALA A 306 -13.64 4.75 -1.88
CA ALA A 306 -13.79 6.19 -2.10
C ALA A 306 -14.46 6.87 -0.89
N PHE A 307 -14.34 8.19 -0.76
CA PHE A 307 -15.00 8.91 0.33
C PHE A 307 -16.52 9.04 0.05
N PRO A 308 -17.41 8.71 1.01
CA PRO A 308 -18.85 8.54 0.75
C PRO A 308 -19.67 9.83 0.63
N VAL A 309 -19.03 11.01 0.66
CA VAL A 309 -19.73 12.31 0.59
C VAL A 309 -18.96 13.23 -0.36
N GLU A 310 -19.66 13.77 -1.37
CA GLU A 310 -19.05 14.60 -2.41
C GLU A 310 -18.37 15.85 -1.82
N GLY A 311 -17.13 16.12 -2.26
CA GLY A 311 -16.37 17.31 -1.85
C GLY A 311 -15.92 17.34 -0.38
N HIS A 312 -16.08 16.23 0.37
CA HIS A 312 -15.69 16.09 1.77
C HIS A 312 -14.57 15.05 1.93
N SER A 313 -13.94 15.00 3.10
CA SER A 313 -12.86 14.06 3.42
C SER A 313 -12.79 13.80 4.93
N ALA A 314 -11.80 13.03 5.40
CA ALA A 314 -11.73 12.59 6.81
C ALA A 314 -11.88 13.69 7.90
N PRO A 315 -11.44 14.96 7.73
CA PRO A 315 -11.72 16.04 8.69
C PRO A 315 -13.22 16.35 8.88
N SER A 316 -14.10 15.89 7.99
CA SER A 316 -15.56 15.98 8.15
C SER A 316 -16.15 14.88 9.05
N ILE A 317 -15.35 13.90 9.48
CA ILE A 317 -15.75 12.89 10.48
C ILE A 317 -15.64 13.51 11.87
N LEU A 318 -16.79 13.77 12.51
CA LEU A 318 -16.85 14.40 13.85
C LEU A 318 -17.48 13.49 14.92
N SER A 319 -17.95 12.31 14.55
CA SER A 319 -18.25 11.25 15.53
C SER A 319 -17.70 9.91 15.08
N PHE A 320 -16.83 9.33 15.91
CA PHE A 320 -16.02 8.17 15.58
C PHE A 320 -16.66 6.85 16.01
N PHE A 321 -16.11 5.73 15.52
CA PHE A 321 -16.51 4.39 15.90
C PHE A 321 -16.34 4.15 17.41
N GLY A 322 -17.11 3.21 17.97
CA GLY A 322 -17.01 2.80 19.37
C GLY A 322 -17.56 3.80 20.41
N ALA A 323 -17.78 5.06 20.01
CA ALA A 323 -18.27 6.15 20.85
C ALA A 323 -19.61 5.82 21.56
N PRO A 324 -19.85 6.31 22.79
CA PRO A 324 -21.07 6.02 23.53
C PRO A 324 -22.29 6.68 22.87
N ARG A 325 -23.40 5.94 22.81
CA ARG A 325 -24.70 6.43 22.33
C ARG A 325 -25.81 5.99 23.30
N ASP A 326 -26.95 6.67 23.25
CA ASP A 326 -28.15 6.41 24.06
C ASP A 326 -27.84 6.28 25.57
N GLY A 327 -27.07 7.23 26.11
CA GLY A 327 -26.62 7.22 27.51
C GLY A 327 -25.55 6.16 27.83
N GLY A 328 -24.80 5.70 26.82
CA GLY A 328 -23.79 4.64 26.96
C GLY A 328 -24.33 3.22 26.75
N ARG A 329 -25.65 3.05 26.55
CA ARG A 329 -26.32 1.74 26.39
C ARG A 329 -25.95 1.02 25.09
N ARG A 330 -25.40 1.72 24.09
CA ARG A 330 -24.82 1.12 22.88
C ARG A 330 -23.57 1.88 22.45
N ARG A 331 -22.74 1.22 21.63
CA ARG A 331 -21.62 1.86 20.92
C ARG A 331 -22.06 2.38 19.56
N HIS A 332 -21.23 3.25 18.98
CA HIS A 332 -21.36 3.72 17.62
C HIS A 332 -20.74 2.73 16.64
N HIS A 333 -21.53 2.18 15.71
CA HIS A 333 -21.11 1.13 14.76
C HIS A 333 -20.78 1.70 13.37
N GLY A 334 -20.09 2.84 13.35
CA GLY A 334 -19.75 3.59 12.13
C GLY A 334 -19.08 4.92 12.46
N VAL A 335 -19.07 5.83 11.48
CA VAL A 335 -18.68 7.24 11.62
C VAL A 335 -19.80 8.16 11.16
N ASP A 336 -19.91 9.34 11.77
CA ASP A 336 -20.83 10.39 11.31
C ASP A 336 -20.03 11.48 10.59
N ILE A 337 -20.30 11.63 9.30
CA ILE A 337 -19.65 12.57 8.36
C ILE A 337 -20.57 13.76 8.16
N PHE A 338 -20.15 14.93 8.66
CA PHE A 338 -20.96 16.14 8.66
C PHE A 338 -20.81 16.92 7.35
N ALA A 339 -21.94 17.25 6.74
CA ALA A 339 -22.06 17.96 5.47
C ALA A 339 -23.42 18.68 5.41
N ARG A 340 -23.66 19.47 4.36
CA ARG A 340 -24.96 20.17 4.21
C ARG A 340 -26.07 19.16 3.85
N ARG A 341 -27.30 19.40 4.30
CA ARG A 341 -28.47 18.66 3.80
C ARG A 341 -28.53 18.83 2.29
N GLY A 342 -28.67 17.73 1.55
CA GLY A 342 -28.68 17.74 0.09
C GLY A 342 -27.31 17.59 -0.58
N THR A 343 -26.19 17.52 0.16
CA THR A 343 -24.90 17.08 -0.42
C THR A 343 -25.01 15.62 -0.89
N PRO A 344 -24.53 15.25 -2.10
CA PRO A 344 -24.56 13.87 -2.57
C PRO A 344 -23.80 12.90 -1.67
N VAL A 345 -24.41 11.73 -1.46
CA VAL A 345 -23.81 10.55 -0.82
C VAL A 345 -23.45 9.56 -1.92
N LEU A 346 -22.18 9.15 -1.92
CA LEU A 346 -21.56 8.40 -3.02
C LEU A 346 -21.35 6.94 -2.65
N ALA A 347 -21.48 6.04 -3.63
CA ALA A 347 -21.04 4.65 -3.52
C ALA A 347 -19.52 4.61 -3.36
N VAL A 348 -19.03 4.01 -2.27
CA VAL A 348 -17.57 3.92 -2.01
C VAL A 348 -16.86 2.80 -2.77
N ALA A 349 -17.63 1.88 -3.37
CA ALA A 349 -17.17 0.63 -3.95
C ALA A 349 -18.12 0.16 -5.05
N ALA A 350 -17.59 -0.61 -6.00
CA ALA A 350 -18.39 -1.33 -6.98
C ALA A 350 -19.28 -2.37 -6.27
N GLY A 351 -20.58 -2.37 -6.55
CA GLY A 351 -21.49 -3.22 -5.79
C GLY A 351 -22.95 -3.19 -6.23
N ARG A 352 -23.81 -3.76 -5.38
CA ARG A 352 -25.26 -3.77 -5.56
C ARG A 352 -25.95 -3.15 -4.35
N ALA A 353 -26.87 -2.22 -4.58
CA ALA A 353 -27.74 -1.67 -3.55
C ALA A 353 -28.70 -2.75 -3.03
N ASP A 354 -28.81 -2.88 -1.71
CA ASP A 354 -29.80 -3.71 -1.04
C ASP A 354 -30.36 -3.03 0.23
N ARG A 355 -31.48 -3.52 0.73
CA ARG A 355 -32.22 -3.01 1.90
C ARG A 355 -32.43 -1.49 1.88
N VAL A 356 -32.70 -0.91 0.71
CA VAL A 356 -33.05 0.51 0.50
C VAL A 356 -34.43 0.79 1.12
N ARG A 357 -34.44 1.28 2.37
CA ARG A 357 -35.64 1.27 3.22
C ARG A 357 -35.74 2.53 4.08
N ASN A 358 -36.92 2.75 4.65
CA ASN A 358 -37.11 3.69 5.77
C ASN A 358 -37.21 2.89 7.07
N THR A 359 -36.50 3.31 8.11
CA THR A 359 -36.32 2.57 9.36
C THR A 359 -36.43 3.50 10.57
N ARG A 360 -36.93 2.99 11.71
CA ARG A 360 -37.13 3.80 12.92
C ARG A 360 -35.86 4.47 13.46
N ILE A 361 -34.71 3.82 13.30
CA ILE A 361 -33.42 4.30 13.83
C ILE A 361 -32.64 5.02 12.73
N GLY A 362 -32.25 4.33 11.66
CA GLY A 362 -31.45 4.89 10.57
C GLY A 362 -32.18 5.87 9.65
N GLY A 363 -33.51 6.01 9.77
CA GLY A 363 -34.30 6.80 8.84
C GLY A 363 -34.28 6.16 7.45
N LYS A 364 -34.11 6.99 6.41
CA LYS A 364 -33.82 6.50 5.06
C LYS A 364 -32.40 5.95 5.00
N VAL A 365 -32.29 4.69 4.59
CA VAL A 365 -31.02 3.95 4.54
C VAL A 365 -30.79 3.31 3.18
N VAL A 366 -29.52 3.13 2.83
CA VAL A 366 -29.04 2.24 1.75
C VAL A 366 -28.05 1.28 2.39
N TRP A 367 -28.15 -0.02 2.08
CA TRP A 367 -27.01 -0.92 2.20
C TRP A 367 -26.41 -1.14 0.82
N LEU A 368 -25.09 -1.28 0.75
CA LEU A 368 -24.35 -1.60 -0.46
C LEU A 368 -23.58 -2.89 -0.23
N ARG A 369 -23.79 -3.88 -1.10
CA ARG A 369 -23.01 -5.11 -1.12
C ARG A 369 -21.82 -4.92 -2.06
N ASP A 370 -20.64 -4.76 -1.47
CA ASP A 370 -19.36 -4.68 -2.20
C ASP A 370 -19.12 -5.99 -2.98
N ARG A 371 -18.93 -5.85 -4.31
CA ARG A 371 -18.71 -6.96 -5.25
C ARG A 371 -17.32 -7.58 -5.14
N GLN A 372 -16.31 -6.78 -4.79
CA GLN A 372 -14.90 -7.17 -4.79
C GLN A 372 -14.48 -7.79 -3.45
N ARG A 373 -14.80 -7.14 -2.33
CA ARG A 373 -14.24 -7.50 -1.00
C ARG A 373 -15.28 -8.11 -0.06
N GLY A 374 -16.53 -8.24 -0.51
CA GLY A 374 -17.60 -8.95 0.20
C GLY A 374 -18.09 -8.26 1.48
N ALA A 375 -17.86 -6.95 1.63
CA ALA A 375 -18.42 -6.15 2.71
C ALA A 375 -19.92 -5.85 2.50
N SER A 376 -20.59 -5.49 3.59
CA SER A 376 -21.87 -4.79 3.53
C SER A 376 -21.70 -3.41 4.17
N ILE A 377 -21.88 -2.38 3.36
CA ILE A 377 -21.61 -0.98 3.70
C ILE A 377 -22.97 -0.31 3.92
N TYR A 378 -23.08 0.49 4.97
CA TYR A 378 -24.34 1.05 5.47
C TYR A 378 -24.30 2.58 5.41
N TYR A 379 -25.32 3.17 4.81
CA TYR A 379 -25.52 4.61 4.67
C TYR A 379 -26.86 4.96 5.29
N ALA A 380 -26.88 5.89 6.25
CA ALA A 380 -28.09 6.22 7.02
C ALA A 380 -28.24 7.72 7.29
N HIS A 381 -29.42 8.06 7.81
CA HIS A 381 -29.94 9.41 8.06
C HIS A 381 -30.17 10.24 6.79
N LEU A 382 -30.17 9.60 5.62
CA LEU A 382 -30.31 10.24 4.31
C LEU A 382 -31.57 11.12 4.21
N ASP A 383 -31.48 12.24 3.49
CA ASP A 383 -32.64 13.08 3.18
C ASP A 383 -33.51 12.42 2.10
N SER A 384 -32.86 11.81 1.11
CA SER A 384 -33.47 10.98 0.07
C SER A 384 -32.50 9.90 -0.41
N GLN A 385 -33.06 8.82 -0.98
CA GLN A 385 -32.32 7.74 -1.64
C GLN A 385 -32.43 7.95 -3.16
N HIS A 386 -31.37 7.63 -3.89
CA HIS A 386 -31.29 7.79 -5.35
C HIS A 386 -31.15 6.45 -6.11
N VAL A 387 -31.06 5.34 -5.38
CA VAL A 387 -31.05 3.96 -5.89
C VAL A 387 -32.20 3.14 -5.28
N SER A 388 -32.46 1.96 -5.85
CA SER A 388 -33.48 0.99 -5.46
C SER A 388 -32.88 -0.36 -5.01
N ASP A 389 -33.67 -1.22 -4.37
CA ASP A 389 -33.28 -2.61 -4.05
C ASP A 389 -32.94 -3.38 -5.35
N GLY A 390 -31.66 -3.69 -5.55
CA GLY A 390 -31.16 -4.46 -6.69
C GLY A 390 -30.28 -3.70 -7.70
N ASP A 391 -30.24 -2.37 -7.64
CA ASP A 391 -29.44 -1.54 -8.56
C ASP A 391 -27.94 -1.82 -8.42
N LEU A 392 -27.21 -1.77 -9.56
CA LEU A 392 -25.75 -1.85 -9.58
C LEU A 392 -25.17 -0.42 -9.59
N VAL A 393 -24.07 -0.23 -8.86
CA VAL A 393 -23.35 1.03 -8.76
C VAL A 393 -21.84 0.79 -8.81
N GLU A 394 -21.12 1.76 -9.37
CA GLU A 394 -19.66 1.83 -9.38
C GLU A 394 -19.17 2.97 -8.45
N PRO A 395 -17.87 3.02 -8.07
CA PRO A 395 -17.38 4.03 -7.12
C PRO A 395 -17.61 5.46 -7.61
N GLY A 396 -18.24 6.29 -6.78
CA GLY A 396 -18.59 7.68 -7.11
C GLY A 396 -20.05 7.89 -7.55
N ASP A 397 -20.82 6.84 -7.83
CA ASP A 397 -22.25 6.97 -8.15
C ASP A 397 -23.04 7.56 -6.95
N THR A 398 -23.95 8.50 -7.21
CA THR A 398 -24.80 9.08 -6.16
C THR A 398 -25.92 8.11 -5.77
N ILE A 399 -25.87 7.60 -4.54
CA ILE A 399 -26.86 6.65 -3.99
C ILE A 399 -27.93 7.32 -3.11
N GLY A 400 -27.76 8.60 -2.78
CA GLY A 400 -28.67 9.37 -1.96
C GLY A 400 -28.08 10.73 -1.60
N PHE A 401 -28.69 11.40 -0.61
CA PHE A 401 -28.29 12.74 -0.21
C PHE A 401 -28.23 12.87 1.32
N VAL A 402 -27.26 13.63 1.82
CA VAL A 402 -27.04 13.88 3.25
C VAL A 402 -28.28 14.51 3.87
N GLY A 403 -28.66 14.05 5.06
CA GLY A 403 -29.86 14.48 5.76
C GLY A 403 -29.75 14.34 7.28
N ASN A 404 -30.89 14.18 7.94
CA ASN A 404 -30.93 13.82 9.36
C ASN A 404 -32.17 12.94 9.71
N THR A 405 -32.58 12.03 8.82
CA THR A 405 -33.81 11.23 9.04
C THR A 405 -33.63 10.13 10.10
N GLY A 406 -34.72 9.62 10.67
CA GLY A 406 -34.66 8.65 11.77
C GLY A 406 -34.40 9.31 13.12
N ASN A 407 -33.56 8.73 13.97
CA ASN A 407 -33.23 9.30 15.28
C ASN A 407 -32.29 10.52 15.22
N ALA A 408 -31.66 10.80 14.08
CA ALA A 408 -30.85 12.00 13.84
C ALA A 408 -31.67 13.30 13.69
N ARG A 409 -33.02 13.26 13.75
CA ARG A 409 -33.89 14.40 13.41
C ARG A 409 -33.60 15.70 14.17
N THR A 410 -33.02 15.61 15.36
CA THR A 410 -32.66 16.74 16.24
C THR A 410 -31.17 17.10 16.23
N THR A 411 -30.35 16.46 15.38
CA THR A 411 -28.92 16.79 15.22
C THR A 411 -28.68 17.53 13.90
N PRO A 412 -27.50 18.19 13.73
CA PRO A 412 -27.08 18.70 12.43
C PRO A 412 -27.05 17.60 11.35
N PRO A 413 -27.22 17.95 10.06
CA PRO A 413 -27.17 16.98 8.98
C PRO A 413 -25.80 16.28 8.88
N HIS A 414 -25.85 14.98 8.65
CA HIS A 414 -24.68 14.12 8.48
C HIS A 414 -25.08 12.84 7.74
N LEU A 415 -24.08 12.19 7.13
CA LEU A 415 -24.18 10.78 6.77
C LEU A 415 -23.69 9.96 7.95
N HIS A 416 -24.50 9.02 8.44
CA HIS A 416 -23.97 7.91 9.23
C HIS A 416 -23.50 6.80 8.29
N PHE A 417 -22.21 6.43 8.37
CA PHE A 417 -21.55 5.48 7.50
C PHE A 417 -20.93 4.33 8.30
N GLY A 418 -21.19 3.08 7.95
CA GLY A 418 -20.65 1.90 8.64
C GLY A 418 -20.23 0.77 7.70
N ILE A 419 -19.18 0.03 8.07
CA ILE A 419 -18.67 -1.10 7.30
C ILE A 419 -18.90 -2.38 8.13
N TYR A 420 -19.50 -3.41 7.51
CA TYR A 420 -19.86 -4.66 8.18
C TYR A 420 -19.30 -5.88 7.43
N ARG A 421 -18.72 -6.84 8.15
CA ARG A 421 -18.26 -8.12 7.62
C ARG A 421 -18.95 -9.30 8.29
N ARG A 422 -19.20 -10.36 7.51
CA ARG A 422 -19.76 -11.63 8.02
C ARG A 422 -18.74 -12.29 8.95
N GLY A 423 -19.15 -12.62 10.17
CA GLY A 423 -18.29 -13.23 11.20
C GLY A 423 -17.62 -12.22 12.14
N GLU A 424 -17.37 -11.00 11.69
CA GLU A 424 -16.67 -9.96 12.48
C GLU A 424 -17.60 -8.84 12.98
N GLY A 425 -18.74 -8.62 12.33
CA GLY A 425 -19.69 -7.57 12.71
C GLY A 425 -19.29 -6.19 12.16
N PRO A 426 -19.53 -5.09 12.92
CA PRO A 426 -19.19 -3.74 12.48
C PRO A 426 -17.69 -3.45 12.68
N LEU A 427 -17.05 -2.94 11.64
CA LEU A 427 -15.68 -2.43 11.67
C LEU A 427 -15.66 -0.91 11.85
N ASP A 428 -14.54 -0.37 12.35
CA ASP A 428 -14.26 1.06 12.30
C ASP A 428 -14.02 1.49 10.83
N PRO A 429 -14.82 2.41 10.28
CA PRO A 429 -14.60 2.94 8.93
C PRO A 429 -13.44 3.93 8.82
N PHE A 430 -12.96 4.53 9.92
CA PHE A 430 -12.00 5.65 9.85
C PHE A 430 -10.68 5.33 9.09
N PRO A 431 -10.05 4.15 9.24
CA PRO A 431 -8.87 3.78 8.45
C PRO A 431 -9.13 3.70 6.94
N PHE A 432 -10.35 3.35 6.54
CA PHE A 432 -10.76 3.20 5.14
C PHE A 432 -11.10 4.54 4.45
N LEU A 433 -11.25 5.62 5.23
CA LEU A 433 -11.73 6.93 4.76
C LEU A 433 -10.71 8.06 4.93
N THR A 434 -9.61 7.80 5.65
CA THR A 434 -8.47 8.71 5.74
C THR A 434 -7.73 8.73 4.40
N ALA A 435 -7.29 9.88 3.88
CA ALA A 435 -6.47 9.89 2.66
C ALA A 435 -5.04 9.36 2.95
N PRO A 436 -4.34 8.73 2.00
CA PRO A 436 -2.90 8.52 2.09
C PRO A 436 -2.14 9.78 1.64
N ARG A 437 -0.82 9.76 1.83
CA ARG A 437 0.09 10.67 1.11
C ARG A 437 0.32 10.10 -0.28
N THR A 438 0.20 10.92 -1.32
CA THR A 438 0.31 10.50 -2.73
C THR A 438 1.44 11.20 -3.50
N GLN A 439 2.11 12.17 -2.87
CA GLN A 439 3.25 12.88 -3.44
C GLN A 439 4.55 12.27 -2.91
N PHE A 440 5.36 11.70 -3.81
CA PHE A 440 6.72 11.25 -3.54
C PHE A 440 7.65 12.42 -3.19
N ALA A 441 8.79 12.12 -2.56
CA ALA A 441 9.84 13.12 -2.37
C ALA A 441 10.43 13.53 -3.73
N GLU A 442 10.83 14.80 -3.87
CA GLU A 442 11.55 15.27 -5.06
C GLU A 442 12.98 14.71 -5.04
N GLN A 443 13.40 14.06 -6.13
CA GLN A 443 14.73 13.48 -6.27
C GLN A 443 15.76 14.59 -6.51
N THR A 444 16.63 14.84 -5.52
CA THR A 444 17.68 15.88 -5.57
C THR A 444 19.09 15.35 -5.35
N ALA A 445 19.22 14.12 -4.84
CA ALA A 445 20.47 13.37 -4.84
C ALA A 445 20.81 12.92 -6.27
N ASP A 446 22.08 13.03 -6.66
CA ASP A 446 22.53 12.87 -8.04
C ASP A 446 22.57 11.39 -8.45
N ALA A 447 21.64 11.00 -9.33
CA ALA A 447 21.56 9.65 -9.87
C ALA A 447 22.78 9.28 -10.74
N ALA A 448 23.56 10.24 -11.25
CA ALA A 448 24.79 9.97 -11.99
C ALA A 448 25.92 9.40 -11.10
N LEU A 449 25.78 9.46 -9.77
CA LEU A 449 26.70 8.80 -8.82
C LEU A 449 26.27 7.38 -8.44
N LEU A 450 25.17 6.85 -8.97
CA LEU A 450 24.78 5.46 -8.73
C LEU A 450 25.88 4.48 -9.22
N GLY A 451 26.16 3.45 -8.42
CA GLY A 451 27.25 2.49 -8.65
C GLY A 451 28.66 3.00 -8.30
N ALA A 452 28.87 4.33 -8.28
CA ALA A 452 30.15 4.97 -8.00
C ALA A 452 30.56 4.87 -6.52
N ARG A 453 31.78 5.34 -6.21
CA ARG A 453 32.29 5.45 -4.83
C ARG A 453 32.25 6.90 -4.35
N VAL A 454 31.84 7.09 -3.11
CA VAL A 454 31.83 8.36 -2.38
C VAL A 454 32.50 8.20 -1.01
N GLN A 455 32.92 9.30 -0.41
CA GLN A 455 33.40 9.37 0.98
C GLN A 455 32.56 10.36 1.80
N PRO A 456 32.48 10.23 3.13
CA PRO A 456 31.92 11.26 4.01
C PRO A 456 32.78 12.53 3.96
N ARG A 457 32.15 13.71 3.95
CA ARG A 457 32.88 15.00 3.91
C ARG A 457 33.52 15.42 5.24
N ASN A 458 33.12 14.79 6.34
CA ASN A 458 33.49 15.15 7.72
C ASN A 458 33.33 13.93 8.64
N GLU A 459 33.94 13.97 9.82
CA GLU A 459 33.59 13.13 10.96
C GLU A 459 32.12 13.38 11.43
N GLY A 460 31.58 12.51 12.29
CA GLY A 460 30.25 12.72 12.89
C GLY A 460 29.05 12.40 11.96
N ILE A 461 29.29 11.97 10.72
CA ILE A 461 28.24 11.68 9.74
C ILE A 461 27.64 10.29 10.04
N ARG A 462 26.31 10.22 10.15
CA ARG A 462 25.61 9.01 10.62
C ARG A 462 24.92 8.24 9.49
N LEU A 463 25.15 6.94 9.47
CA LEU A 463 24.42 5.97 8.63
C LEU A 463 23.05 5.66 9.25
N ARG A 464 22.01 5.52 8.43
CA ARG A 464 20.62 5.34 8.90
C ARG A 464 19.87 4.20 8.23
N ALA A 465 18.82 3.73 8.89
CA ALA A 465 17.94 2.67 8.40
C ALA A 465 17.06 3.08 7.18
N GLY A 466 16.83 4.38 6.99
CA GLY A 466 16.00 4.94 5.91
C GLY A 466 16.39 6.37 5.54
N PRO A 467 15.83 6.94 4.45
CA PRO A 467 16.17 8.26 3.92
C PRO A 467 15.51 9.39 4.74
N GLY A 468 15.98 9.62 5.96
CA GLY A 468 15.44 10.69 6.80
C GLY A 468 16.19 10.91 8.12
N THR A 469 16.16 12.15 8.64
CA THR A 469 16.81 12.51 9.90
C THR A 469 16.14 11.94 11.15
N ARG A 470 14.95 11.33 11.00
CA ARG A 470 14.20 10.65 12.07
C ARG A 470 14.41 9.12 12.09
N GLU A 471 14.96 8.56 11.02
CA GLU A 471 15.17 7.12 10.89
C GLU A 471 16.31 6.66 11.80
N ASP A 472 16.23 5.42 12.28
CA ASP A 472 17.19 4.87 13.25
C ASP A 472 18.64 4.97 12.75
N ILE A 473 19.55 5.27 13.67
CA ILE A 473 20.99 5.38 13.41
C ILE A 473 21.59 3.97 13.47
N LEU A 474 22.14 3.51 12.34
CA LEU A 474 22.84 2.23 12.26
C LEU A 474 24.28 2.33 12.78
N GLY A 475 24.89 3.51 12.66
CA GLY A 475 26.24 3.79 13.14
C GLY A 475 26.72 5.18 12.72
N GLU A 476 27.97 5.47 13.05
CA GLU A 476 28.72 6.60 12.51
C GLU A 476 29.61 6.10 11.36
N LEU A 477 29.84 6.95 10.37
CA LEU A 477 30.68 6.65 9.21
C LEU A 477 32.13 7.07 9.49
N ASP A 478 33.03 6.12 9.29
CA ASP A 478 34.47 6.36 9.17
C ASP A 478 34.71 7.29 7.95
N PRO A 479 35.39 8.45 8.13
CA PRO A 479 35.59 9.42 7.06
C PRO A 479 36.50 8.94 5.93
N ASP A 480 37.41 7.99 6.20
CA ASP A 480 38.33 7.42 5.20
C ASP A 480 37.74 6.18 4.50
N ALA A 481 36.62 5.63 5.00
CA ALA A 481 36.02 4.43 4.44
C ALA A 481 35.27 4.70 3.12
N PRO A 482 35.66 4.05 2.00
CA PRO A 482 35.01 4.25 0.71
C PRO A 482 33.63 3.57 0.68
N LEU A 483 32.61 4.35 0.34
CA LEU A 483 31.21 3.91 0.31
C LEU A 483 30.77 3.73 -1.15
N ARG A 484 30.18 2.58 -1.53
CA ARG A 484 29.56 2.44 -2.86
C ARG A 484 28.13 2.98 -2.80
N VAL A 485 27.75 3.88 -3.70
CA VAL A 485 26.36 4.31 -3.84
C VAL A 485 25.57 3.19 -4.53
N VAL A 486 24.53 2.70 -3.88
CA VAL A 486 23.67 1.58 -4.37
C VAL A 486 22.21 2.00 -4.55
N GLY A 487 21.84 3.22 -4.13
CA GLY A 487 20.59 3.86 -4.46
C GLY A 487 20.54 5.34 -4.08
N ALA A 488 19.53 6.04 -4.56
CA ALA A 488 19.25 7.44 -4.31
C ALA A 488 17.73 7.64 -4.12
N ALA A 489 17.35 8.30 -3.02
CA ALA A 489 15.96 8.49 -2.61
C ALA A 489 15.78 9.89 -2.00
N GLY A 490 15.17 10.80 -2.77
CA GLY A 490 15.01 12.21 -2.39
C GLY A 490 16.36 12.90 -2.28
N GLU A 491 16.71 13.37 -1.07
CA GLU A 491 18.00 14.02 -0.75
C GLU A 491 19.10 13.03 -0.25
N TRP A 492 18.84 11.73 -0.28
CA TRP A 492 19.67 10.71 0.38
C TRP A 492 20.25 9.70 -0.62
N TYR A 493 21.48 9.25 -0.39
CA TYR A 493 22.01 8.04 -0.99
C TYR A 493 21.80 6.86 -0.04
N ARG A 494 21.36 5.71 -0.57
CA ARG A 494 21.62 4.41 0.04
C ARG A 494 23.02 3.98 -0.39
N VAL A 495 23.88 3.73 0.58
CA VAL A 495 25.29 3.38 0.41
C VAL A 495 25.59 2.02 1.03
N ARG A 496 26.51 1.29 0.40
CA ARG A 496 27.09 0.04 0.90
C ARG A 496 28.50 0.31 1.44
N LEU A 497 28.72 -0.06 2.70
CA LEU A 497 30.03 -0.01 3.35
C LEU A 497 30.89 -1.21 2.90
N PRO A 498 32.22 -1.16 3.03
CA PRO A 498 33.12 -2.27 2.67
C PRO A 498 32.79 -3.61 3.36
N GLY A 499 32.17 -3.57 4.55
CA GLY A 499 31.67 -4.76 5.26
C GLY A 499 30.32 -5.32 4.76
N GLY A 500 29.80 -4.85 3.62
CA GLY A 500 28.54 -5.32 3.03
C GLY A 500 27.26 -4.77 3.69
N VAL A 501 27.38 -3.86 4.66
CA VAL A 501 26.24 -3.21 5.33
C VAL A 501 25.69 -2.08 4.45
N ASP A 502 24.40 -2.14 4.12
CA ASP A 502 23.66 -1.05 3.47
C ASP A 502 23.05 -0.10 4.50
N GLY A 503 22.97 1.19 4.16
CA GLY A 503 22.21 2.20 4.92
C GLY A 503 22.18 3.55 4.20
N TYR A 504 21.51 4.54 4.77
CA TYR A 504 21.31 5.85 4.15
C TYR A 504 22.18 6.94 4.75
N VAL A 505 22.68 7.83 3.88
CA VAL A 505 23.39 9.07 4.20
C VAL A 505 22.87 10.21 3.33
N ALA A 506 22.78 11.42 3.86
CA ALA A 506 22.29 12.57 3.08
C ALA A 506 23.33 12.93 2.01
N ALA A 507 22.93 13.03 0.75
CA ALA A 507 23.83 13.15 -0.41
C ALA A 507 24.81 14.33 -0.27
N ARG A 508 24.32 15.48 0.21
CA ARG A 508 25.09 16.70 0.50
C ARG A 508 26.20 16.55 1.57
N LEU A 509 26.22 15.44 2.31
CA LEU A 509 27.27 15.11 3.29
C LEU A 509 28.35 14.19 2.73
N THR A 510 28.22 13.78 1.46
CA THR A 510 29.17 12.92 0.74
C THR A 510 29.81 13.65 -0.44
N GLU A 511 30.93 13.14 -0.93
CA GLU A 511 31.58 13.58 -2.16
C GLU A 511 32.15 12.41 -2.96
N PRO A 512 32.25 12.51 -4.29
CA PRO A 512 32.86 11.47 -5.12
C PRO A 512 34.29 11.19 -4.67
N LEU A 513 34.59 9.91 -4.45
CA LEU A 513 35.94 9.44 -4.19
C LEU A 513 36.73 9.59 -5.51
N GLN A 514 37.52 10.66 -5.61
CA GLN A 514 38.38 10.85 -6.78
C GLN A 514 39.32 9.66 -6.92
N ALA A 515 39.39 9.09 -8.13
CA ALA A 515 40.44 8.13 -8.44
C ALA A 515 41.79 8.83 -8.28
N ARG A 516 42.66 8.32 -7.40
CA ARG A 516 44.03 8.81 -7.32
C ARG A 516 44.72 8.48 -8.65
N THR A 517 44.91 9.47 -9.50
CA THR A 517 45.80 9.39 -10.66
C THR A 517 47.15 8.86 -10.18
N GLN A 518 47.75 7.90 -10.89
CA GLN A 518 48.95 7.17 -10.43
C GLN A 518 50.25 8.02 -10.46
N GLU A 519 50.11 9.34 -10.53
CA GLU A 519 51.15 10.34 -10.79
C GLU A 519 51.78 10.90 -9.50
N GLN A 520 51.38 10.38 -8.33
CA GLN A 520 51.94 10.71 -7.01
C GLN A 520 52.31 9.45 -6.20
N ALA A 521 52.72 8.39 -6.90
CA ALA A 521 53.04 7.08 -6.32
C ALA A 521 54.43 6.53 -6.71
N ASP A 522 55.39 7.40 -7.01
CA ASP A 522 56.81 7.05 -7.12
C ASP A 522 57.68 7.90 -6.17
N PRO A 523 58.09 7.34 -5.01
CA PRO A 523 59.03 7.97 -4.08
C PRO A 523 60.47 7.45 -4.25
N GLN A 524 60.91 7.09 -5.47
CA GLN A 524 62.26 6.53 -5.70
C GLN A 524 63.25 7.44 -6.47
N GLN A 525 62.85 8.60 -7.00
CA GLN A 525 63.77 9.47 -7.76
C GLN A 525 64.72 10.34 -6.91
N ASP A 526 64.40 10.61 -5.64
CA ASP A 526 65.19 11.49 -4.73
C ASP A 526 66.46 10.82 -4.14
N ARG A 527 67.08 9.86 -4.84
CA ARG A 527 68.29 9.13 -4.35
C ARG A 527 69.32 8.76 -5.44
N GLN A 528 69.60 9.65 -6.39
CA GLN A 528 70.75 9.47 -7.31
C GLN A 528 71.71 10.67 -7.42
N ASP A 529 71.35 11.84 -6.87
CA ASP A 529 72.15 13.08 -6.96
C ASP A 529 73.01 13.37 -5.71
N GLN A 530 73.52 12.34 -5.01
CA GLN A 530 74.44 12.51 -3.86
C GLN A 530 75.73 11.66 -3.91
N ASP A 531 75.87 10.73 -4.86
CA ASP A 531 77.06 9.85 -4.98
C ASP A 531 77.99 10.27 -6.16
N GLN A 532 78.11 11.58 -6.44
CA GLN A 532 79.01 12.14 -7.48
C GLN A 532 79.75 13.42 -7.04
N GLU A 533 80.22 13.51 -5.79
CA GLU A 533 81.17 14.56 -5.38
C GLU A 533 82.13 14.11 -4.25
N GLU A 534 82.93 13.07 -4.52
CA GLU A 534 84.15 12.70 -3.76
C GLU A 534 85.28 12.21 -4.69
#